data_AF-A0A8T0TQV0-F1
#
_entry.id   AF-A0A8T0TQV0-F1
#
_cell.length_a   1.000
_cell.length_b   1.000
_cell.length_c   1.000
_cell.angle_alpha   90.00
_cell.angle_beta   90.00
_cell.angle_gamma   90.00
#
_symmetry.space_group_name_H-M   'P 1'
#
loop_
_entity.id
_entity.type
_entity.pdbx_description
1 polymer ?
#
loop_
_entity_poly.entity_id
_entity_poly.type
_entity_poly.pdbx_seq_one_letter_code
_entity_poly.pdbx_strand_id
1 'polypeptide(L)'
;MNCTTLYADTPGMKRGTNAMHLGTYVLSQGPRKKRTKIMFPWVSIQMMIGPMNSNIVKNAFEFRDSNYEMILFPVHQENIAQPGGDGHWFAFAVNIPDKKFQTIDSLRNSDNAELRWKANQVRAKVITLWNKYTSKVQGCKIPTIYNFETQFIEGYKQFGIHDCGLFTLKAIEHWDGHNLPNMMEFDEMKPRKRVLHEWLHSPANKLENKTELFSKGKGKMTNQ
;
A
#
# COMPACT_ATOMS: atom_id res chain seq x y z
N MET A 1 -12.27 -13.95 -8.18
CA MET A 1 -10.83 -14.24 -8.08
C MET A 1 -10.40 -13.77 -6.69
N ASN A 2 -9.95 -14.69 -5.82
CA ASN A 2 -9.71 -14.41 -4.41
C ASN A 2 -8.24 -14.07 -4.17
N CYS A 3 -7.92 -13.16 -3.25
CA CYS A 3 -6.60 -12.51 -3.19
C CYS A 3 -6.16 -12.09 -1.76
N THR A 4 -6.93 -12.38 -0.69
CA THR A 4 -6.56 -11.92 0.66
C THR A 4 -6.65 -13.01 1.72
N THR A 5 -5.49 -13.55 2.13
CA THR A 5 -5.41 -14.44 3.29
C THR A 5 -5.09 -13.67 4.59
N LEU A 6 -5.98 -13.87 5.56
CA LEU A 6 -5.86 -13.85 7.03
C LEU A 6 -4.61 -13.22 7.66
N TYR A 7 -4.75 -12.00 8.17
CA TYR A 7 -3.93 -11.48 9.27
C TYR A 7 -4.85 -10.80 10.29
N ALA A 8 -4.82 -11.31 11.52
CA ALA A 8 -5.45 -10.81 12.76
C ALA A 8 -6.98 -10.95 12.88
N ASP A 9 -7.39 -11.80 13.82
CA ASP A 9 -8.79 -12.00 14.25
C ASP A 9 -9.32 -10.78 15.01
N THR A 10 -10.24 -10.06 14.37
CA THR A 10 -11.29 -9.29 15.07
C THR A 10 -12.60 -9.40 14.28
N PRO A 11 -13.74 -9.71 14.92
CA PRO A 11 -15.01 -9.83 14.23
C PRO A 11 -15.47 -8.49 13.65
N GLY A 12 -15.85 -8.45 12.36
CA GLY A 12 -16.56 -7.32 11.73
C GLY A 12 -15.82 -6.49 10.68
N MET A 13 -14.51 -6.71 10.43
CA MET A 13 -13.73 -5.99 9.40
C MET A 13 -13.28 -6.93 8.26
N LYS A 14 -13.29 -6.45 7.00
CA LYS A 14 -12.76 -7.20 5.84
C LYS A 14 -11.28 -7.53 6.09
N ARG A 15 -10.98 -8.82 6.27
CA ARG A 15 -9.75 -9.36 6.88
C ARG A 15 -8.43 -8.88 6.27
N GLY A 16 -8.40 -8.60 4.96
CA GLY A 16 -7.19 -8.13 4.26
C GLY A 16 -6.81 -6.66 4.54
N THR A 17 -7.78 -5.80 4.87
CA THR A 17 -7.53 -4.36 5.02
C THR A 17 -6.76 -4.01 6.30
N ASN A 18 -6.95 -4.80 7.37
CA ASN A 18 -6.24 -4.60 8.63
C ASN A 18 -4.73 -4.85 8.49
N ALA A 19 -4.36 -5.91 7.76
CA ALA A 19 -2.96 -6.22 7.44
C ALA A 19 -2.31 -5.08 6.64
N MET A 20 -3.01 -4.60 5.60
CA MET A 20 -2.56 -3.47 4.79
C MET A 20 -2.42 -2.20 5.63
N HIS A 21 -3.34 -1.96 6.56
CA HIS A 21 -3.31 -0.81 7.44
C HIS A 21 -2.09 -0.84 8.37
N LEU A 22 -1.84 -1.97 9.03
CA LEU A 22 -0.68 -2.13 9.90
C LEU A 22 0.64 -2.02 9.10
N GLY A 23 0.72 -2.65 7.93
CA GLY A 23 1.90 -2.58 7.08
C GLY A 23 2.22 -1.18 6.61
N THR A 24 1.22 -0.46 6.10
CA THR A 24 1.39 0.94 5.67
C THR A 24 1.74 1.86 6.83
N TYR A 25 1.17 1.63 8.02
CA TYR A 25 1.54 2.33 9.24
C TYR A 25 3.01 2.10 9.59
N VAL A 26 3.46 0.85 9.69
CA VAL A 26 4.86 0.52 9.99
C VAL A 26 5.82 1.16 8.97
N LEU A 27 5.50 1.07 7.67
CA LEU A 27 6.31 1.67 6.62
C LEU A 27 6.36 3.20 6.70
N SER A 28 5.25 3.85 7.10
CA SER A 28 5.19 5.31 7.26
C SER A 28 6.11 5.83 8.37
N GLN A 29 6.45 4.99 9.35
CA GLN A 29 7.36 5.32 10.46
C GLN A 29 8.83 5.01 10.14
N GLY A 30 9.10 4.39 8.98
CA GLY A 30 10.43 3.93 8.61
C GLY A 30 11.38 5.09 8.23
N PRO A 31 12.68 5.01 8.59
CA PRO A 31 13.65 6.08 8.32
C PRO A 31 13.94 6.28 6.83
N ARG A 32 13.65 5.27 5.98
CA ARG A 32 13.84 5.30 4.52
C ARG A 32 12.81 6.15 3.78
N LYS A 33 11.84 6.77 4.45
CA LYS A 33 10.67 7.42 3.83
C LYS A 33 10.51 8.91 4.19
N LYS A 34 11.59 9.61 4.58
CA LYS A 34 11.54 11.03 5.02
C LYS A 34 10.83 12.00 4.06
N ARG A 35 10.82 11.72 2.76
CA ARG A 35 10.12 12.54 1.73
C ARG A 35 9.05 11.74 0.98
N THR A 36 8.59 10.63 1.56
CA THR A 36 7.55 9.79 0.99
C THR A 36 6.35 9.78 1.91
N LYS A 37 5.19 10.17 1.40
CA LYS A 37 3.92 9.99 2.11
C LYS A 37 3.29 8.67 1.69
N ILE A 38 2.97 7.82 2.67
CA ILE A 38 2.22 6.60 2.44
C ILE A 38 0.79 6.84 2.90
N MET A 39 -0.16 6.71 1.99
CA MET A 39 -1.58 6.85 2.29
C MET A 39 -2.09 5.59 2.96
N PHE A 40 -2.96 5.76 3.96
CA PHE A 40 -3.61 4.62 4.58
C PHE A 40 -4.60 3.97 3.59
N PRO A 41 -4.76 2.63 3.62
CA PRO A 41 -5.68 1.92 2.74
C PRO A 41 -7.12 2.44 2.79
N TRP A 42 -7.57 2.89 3.97
CA TRP A 42 -8.90 3.48 4.15
C TRP A 42 -9.11 4.73 3.31
N VAL A 43 -8.07 5.55 3.09
CA VAL A 43 -8.16 6.72 2.19
C VAL A 43 -8.45 6.25 0.76
N SER A 44 -7.68 5.28 0.25
CA SER A 44 -7.87 4.73 -1.09
C SER A 44 -9.23 4.04 -1.25
N ILE A 45 -9.69 3.30 -0.23
CA ILE A 45 -11.03 2.67 -0.23
C ILE A 45 -12.12 3.74 -0.31
N GLN A 46 -12.04 4.78 0.53
CA GLN A 46 -13.00 5.88 0.53
C GLN A 46 -12.97 6.64 -0.80
N MET A 47 -11.79 6.82 -1.41
CA MET A 47 -11.68 7.38 -2.76
C MET A 47 -12.40 6.48 -3.77
N MET A 48 -12.18 5.16 -3.73
CA MET A 48 -12.63 4.26 -4.79
C MET A 48 -14.11 3.90 -4.72
N ILE A 49 -14.63 3.58 -3.53
CA ILE A 49 -15.98 3.06 -3.35
C ILE A 49 -16.80 3.81 -2.29
N GLY A 50 -16.18 4.69 -1.50
CA GLY A 50 -16.84 5.41 -0.40
C GLY A 50 -17.08 6.91 -0.68
N PRO A 51 -17.50 7.67 0.35
CA PRO A 51 -17.57 9.12 0.30
C PRO A 51 -16.18 9.76 0.16
N MET A 52 -15.85 10.17 -1.06
CA MET A 52 -14.62 10.89 -1.42
C MET A 52 -14.44 12.24 -0.67
N ASN A 53 -15.51 12.80 -0.12
CA ASN A 53 -15.49 14.05 0.66
C ASN A 53 -15.44 13.83 2.18
N SER A 54 -15.23 12.60 2.65
CA SER A 54 -15.10 12.31 4.08
C SER A 54 -13.91 13.03 4.71
N ASN A 55 -14.00 13.32 6.01
CA ASN A 55 -12.94 14.00 6.76
C ASN A 55 -11.60 13.26 6.67
N ILE A 56 -11.60 11.93 6.64
CA ILE A 56 -10.38 11.13 6.49
C ILE A 56 -9.67 11.39 5.15
N VAL A 57 -10.42 11.48 4.04
CA VAL A 57 -9.85 11.77 2.71
C VAL A 57 -9.39 13.22 2.64
N LYS A 58 -10.21 14.16 3.14
CA LYS A 58 -9.84 15.58 3.24
C LYS A 58 -8.52 15.76 3.99
N ASN A 59 -8.44 15.25 5.21
CA ASN A 59 -7.24 15.37 6.06
C ASN A 59 -6.03 14.70 5.41
N ALA A 60 -6.21 13.60 4.68
CA ALA A 60 -5.13 12.94 3.95
C ALA A 60 -4.55 13.81 2.81
N PHE A 61 -5.36 14.64 2.16
CA PHE A 61 -4.93 15.52 1.06
C PHE A 61 -4.60 16.97 1.48
N GLU A 62 -4.88 17.36 2.72
CA GLU A 62 -4.39 18.61 3.30
C GLU A 62 -2.91 18.48 3.75
N PHE A 63 -1.97 18.49 2.80
CA PHE A 63 -0.53 18.40 3.10
C PHE A 63 -0.04 19.65 3.82
N ARG A 64 -0.01 19.65 5.16
CA ARG A 64 0.52 20.75 5.97
C ARG A 64 2.06 20.79 5.97
N ASP A 65 2.69 19.62 5.92
CA ASP A 65 4.11 19.45 5.57
C ASP A 65 4.21 19.03 4.09
N SER A 66 4.76 19.88 3.23
CA SER A 66 4.59 19.75 1.76
C SER A 66 5.84 19.35 0.98
N ASN A 67 6.94 18.98 1.64
CA ASN A 67 8.20 18.61 0.95
C ASN A 67 8.29 17.13 0.52
N TYR A 68 7.15 16.47 0.28
CA TYR A 68 7.12 15.12 -0.26
C TYR A 68 7.57 15.09 -1.72
N GLU A 69 8.33 14.06 -2.09
CA GLU A 69 8.71 13.73 -3.48
C GLU A 69 7.90 12.57 -4.03
N MET A 70 7.39 11.73 -3.14
CA MET A 70 6.65 10.54 -3.51
C MET A 70 5.41 10.42 -2.63
N ILE A 71 4.28 10.08 -3.25
CA ILE A 71 3.06 9.77 -2.51
C ILE A 71 2.56 8.42 -2.99
N LEU A 72 2.46 7.47 -2.08
CA LEU A 72 2.15 6.08 -2.35
C LEU A 72 0.76 5.74 -1.82
N PHE A 73 -0.05 5.12 -2.67
CA PHE A 73 -1.40 4.69 -2.39
C PHE A 73 -1.48 3.17 -2.52
N PRO A 74 -1.77 2.43 -1.43
CA PRO A 74 -2.27 1.06 -1.56
C PRO A 74 -3.72 1.14 -2.06
N VAL A 75 -3.99 0.65 -3.26
CA VAL A 75 -5.32 0.71 -3.88
C VAL A 75 -5.98 -0.66 -3.81
N HIS A 76 -7.20 -0.70 -3.29
CA HIS A 76 -8.05 -1.88 -3.30
C HIS A 76 -9.03 -1.82 -4.46
N GLN A 77 -9.11 -2.91 -5.21
CA GLN A 77 -10.13 -3.15 -6.21
C GLN A 77 -11.02 -4.31 -5.75
N GLU A 78 -12.29 -4.03 -5.48
CA GLU A 78 -13.24 -5.09 -5.11
C GLU A 78 -13.52 -6.03 -6.28
N ASN A 79 -13.76 -7.30 -5.96
CA ASN A 79 -14.20 -8.29 -6.92
C ASN A 79 -15.71 -8.15 -7.17
N ILE A 80 -16.08 -7.58 -8.32
CA ILE A 80 -17.47 -7.28 -8.68
C ILE A 80 -18.27 -8.57 -8.92
N ALA A 81 -17.62 -9.63 -9.39
CA ALA A 81 -18.28 -10.91 -9.68
C ALA A 81 -18.72 -11.67 -8.42
N GLN A 82 -18.12 -11.35 -7.26
CA GLN A 82 -18.47 -11.94 -5.98
C GLN A 82 -18.49 -10.85 -4.91
N PRO A 83 -19.63 -10.16 -4.70
CA PRO A 83 -19.80 -9.20 -3.62
C PRO A 83 -19.45 -9.83 -2.27
N GLY A 84 -18.47 -9.27 -1.56
CA GLY A 84 -17.94 -9.83 -0.32
C GLY A 84 -16.77 -10.81 -0.48
N GLY A 85 -16.44 -11.20 -1.71
CA GLY A 85 -15.20 -11.92 -2.04
C GLY A 85 -13.97 -11.04 -1.87
N ASP A 86 -12.81 -11.69 -1.84
CA ASP A 86 -11.53 -10.99 -1.76
C ASP A 86 -11.31 -10.13 -3.01
N GLY A 87 -10.83 -8.90 -2.81
CA GLY A 87 -10.44 -7.99 -3.88
C GLY A 87 -8.95 -8.07 -4.17
N HIS A 88 -8.49 -7.26 -5.12
CA HIS A 88 -7.09 -7.16 -5.53
C HIS A 88 -6.44 -5.89 -4.99
N TRP A 89 -5.16 -5.99 -4.63
CA TRP A 89 -4.36 -4.86 -4.16
C TRP A 89 -3.25 -4.54 -5.17
N PHE A 90 -3.06 -3.26 -5.45
CA PHE A 90 -1.93 -2.75 -6.22
C PHE A 90 -1.47 -1.41 -5.65
N ALA A 91 -0.27 -0.96 -6.01
CA ALA A 91 0.26 0.34 -5.59
C ALA A 91 0.08 1.37 -6.70
N PHE A 92 -0.28 2.60 -6.32
CA PHE A 92 -0.32 3.76 -7.19
C PHE A 92 0.55 4.85 -6.58
N ALA A 93 1.44 5.45 -7.38
CA ALA A 93 2.39 6.45 -6.93
C ALA A 93 2.18 7.78 -7.66
N VAL A 94 2.32 8.88 -6.93
CA VAL A 94 2.55 10.22 -7.49
C VAL A 94 4.03 10.51 -7.29
N ASN A 95 4.81 10.37 -8.36
CA ASN A 95 6.22 10.70 -8.41
C ASN A 95 6.35 12.15 -8.88
N ILE A 96 6.66 13.02 -7.92
CA ILE A 96 6.69 14.47 -8.13
C ILE A 96 7.90 14.90 -8.97
N PRO A 97 9.15 14.47 -8.66
CA PRO A 97 10.31 14.83 -9.46
C PRO A 97 10.16 14.48 -10.94
N ASP A 98 9.68 13.27 -11.24
CA ASP A 98 9.56 12.79 -12.61
C ASP A 98 8.24 13.19 -13.28
N LYS A 99 7.35 13.87 -12.55
CA LYS A 99 6.01 14.29 -13.01
C LYS A 99 5.20 13.11 -13.56
N LYS A 100 5.15 12.01 -12.81
CA LYS A 100 4.49 10.76 -13.23
C LYS A 100 3.48 10.25 -12.20
N PHE A 101 2.39 9.70 -12.71
CA PHE A 101 1.54 8.74 -12.02
C PHE A 101 2.01 7.34 -12.37
N GLN A 102 2.46 6.57 -11.39
CA GLN A 102 3.04 5.24 -11.63
C GLN A 102 2.14 4.17 -11.02
N THR A 103 1.74 3.19 -11.82
CA THR A 103 0.93 2.05 -11.37
C THR A 103 1.82 0.81 -11.28
N ILE A 104 1.86 0.20 -10.10
CA ILE A 104 2.65 -1.00 -9.82
C ILE A 104 1.69 -2.12 -9.43
N ASP A 105 1.53 -3.11 -10.29
CA ASP A 105 0.63 -4.25 -10.08
C ASP A 105 1.42 -5.56 -10.25
N SER A 106 1.49 -6.34 -9.17
CA SER A 106 2.24 -7.59 -9.16
C SER A 106 1.53 -8.75 -9.86
N LEU A 107 0.23 -8.63 -10.14
CA LEU A 107 -0.58 -9.67 -10.75
C LEU A 107 -0.79 -9.40 -12.25
N ARG A 108 -1.13 -8.17 -12.62
CA ARG A 108 -1.54 -7.81 -13.99
C ARG A 108 -0.42 -7.13 -14.77
N ASN A 109 -0.45 -7.26 -16.10
CA ASN A 109 0.46 -6.57 -17.01
C ASN A 109 -0.12 -5.20 -17.43
N SER A 110 0.73 -4.35 -18.03
CA SER A 110 0.39 -2.98 -18.44
C SER A 110 -0.70 -2.90 -19.53
N ASP A 111 -0.88 -3.96 -20.30
CA ASP A 111 -1.90 -4.13 -21.34
C ASP A 111 -3.28 -4.52 -20.79
N ASN A 112 -3.37 -4.89 -19.50
CA ASN A 112 -4.63 -5.27 -18.88
C ASN A 112 -5.62 -4.09 -18.84
N ALA A 113 -6.70 -4.18 -19.62
CA ALA A 113 -7.67 -3.11 -19.77
C ALA A 113 -8.33 -2.69 -18.44
N GLU A 114 -8.60 -3.64 -17.55
CA GLU A 114 -9.22 -3.35 -16.25
C GLU A 114 -8.27 -2.60 -15.32
N LEU A 115 -6.98 -2.98 -15.28
CA LEU A 115 -5.94 -2.26 -14.56
C LEU A 115 -5.84 -0.82 -15.06
N ARG A 116 -5.76 -0.64 -16.38
CA ARG A 116 -5.66 0.71 -16.98
C ARG A 116 -6.87 1.56 -16.64
N TRP A 117 -8.07 1.00 -16.73
CA TRP A 117 -9.32 1.68 -16.38
C TRP A 117 -9.36 2.08 -14.89
N LYS A 118 -8.95 1.19 -13.98
CA LYS A 118 -8.89 1.48 -12.54
C LYS A 118 -7.79 2.49 -12.19
N ALA A 119 -6.60 2.36 -12.77
CA ALA A 119 -5.51 3.32 -12.59
C ALA A 119 -5.92 4.74 -13.04
N ASN A 120 -6.62 4.85 -14.16
CA ASN A 120 -7.15 6.13 -14.64
C ASN A 120 -8.21 6.73 -13.72
N GLN A 121 -9.07 5.91 -13.09
CA GLN A 121 -9.99 6.39 -12.05
C GLN A 121 -9.24 6.90 -10.81
N VAL A 122 -8.23 6.16 -10.34
CA VAL A 122 -7.40 6.60 -9.21
C VAL A 122 -6.75 7.93 -9.55
N ARG A 123 -6.12 8.06 -10.73
CA ARG A 123 -5.53 9.29 -11.25
C ARG A 123 -6.51 10.46 -11.21
N ALA A 124 -7.69 10.30 -11.79
CA ALA A 124 -8.70 11.36 -11.83
C ALA A 124 -9.14 11.81 -10.42
N LYS A 125 -9.30 10.86 -9.49
CA LYS A 125 -9.67 11.15 -8.10
C LYS A 125 -8.55 11.84 -7.34
N VAL A 126 -7.30 11.40 -7.53
CA VAL A 126 -6.12 12.05 -6.96
C VAL A 126 -6.01 13.49 -7.44
N ILE A 127 -6.13 13.75 -8.76
CA ILE A 127 -6.12 15.11 -9.33
C ILE A 127 -7.24 15.96 -8.71
N THR A 128 -8.45 15.43 -8.64
CA THR A 128 -9.62 16.14 -8.09
C THR A 128 -9.39 16.55 -6.64
N LEU A 129 -8.93 15.61 -5.81
CA LEU A 129 -8.66 15.85 -4.39
C LEU A 129 -7.46 16.76 -4.17
N TRP A 130 -6.43 16.64 -5.00
CA TRP A 130 -5.28 17.54 -4.99
C TRP A 130 -5.70 18.98 -5.26
N ASN A 131 -6.45 19.21 -6.33
CA ASN A 131 -6.93 20.54 -6.70
C ASN A 131 -7.88 21.13 -5.64
N LYS A 132 -8.63 20.26 -4.94
CA LYS A 132 -9.58 20.69 -3.93
C LYS A 132 -8.91 21.08 -2.62
N TYR A 133 -7.95 20.28 -2.15
CA TYR A 133 -7.40 20.38 -0.79
C TYR A 133 -5.90 20.70 -0.75
N THR A 134 -5.11 20.14 -1.66
CA THR A 134 -3.64 20.26 -1.63
C THR A 134 -3.13 21.55 -2.27
N SER A 135 -3.59 21.87 -3.49
CA SER A 135 -3.08 23.02 -4.25
C SER A 135 -3.40 24.36 -3.58
N LYS A 136 -4.38 24.37 -2.68
CA LYS A 136 -4.82 25.55 -1.92
C LYS A 136 -4.05 25.77 -0.62
N VAL A 137 -3.22 24.81 -0.19
CA VAL A 137 -2.41 24.98 1.01
C VAL A 137 -1.31 26.01 0.74
N GLN A 138 -1.17 26.99 1.64
CA GLN A 138 -0.11 28.00 1.56
C GLN A 138 1.27 27.33 1.53
N GLY A 139 2.12 27.71 0.58
CA GLY A 139 3.45 27.12 0.41
C GLY A 139 3.47 25.80 -0.38
N CYS A 140 2.37 25.38 -1.00
CA CYS A 140 2.37 24.26 -1.93
C CYS A 140 3.23 24.58 -3.16
N LYS A 141 4.28 23.77 -3.39
CA LYS A 141 5.21 23.95 -4.53
C LYS A 141 4.72 23.34 -5.84
N ILE A 142 3.71 22.46 -5.78
CA ILE A 142 3.22 21.70 -6.94
C ILE A 142 1.70 21.93 -7.05
N PRO A 143 1.29 23.09 -7.59
CA PRO A 143 -0.13 23.42 -7.68
C PRO A 143 -0.88 22.55 -8.71
N THR A 144 -0.16 21.93 -9.65
CA THR A 144 -0.75 21.23 -10.79
C THR A 144 -0.09 19.87 -11.02
N ILE A 145 -0.83 18.80 -10.74
CA ILE A 145 -0.41 17.41 -11.03
C ILE A 145 -1.17 16.80 -12.22
N TYR A 146 -2.14 17.51 -12.80
CA TYR A 146 -2.99 16.97 -13.88
C TYR A 146 -2.26 16.75 -15.21
N ASN A 147 -1.11 17.42 -15.40
CA ASN A 147 -0.22 17.24 -16.55
C ASN A 147 0.76 16.08 -16.39
N PHE A 148 0.77 15.40 -15.24
CA PHE A 148 1.68 14.28 -15.04
C PHE A 148 1.28 13.11 -15.95
N GLU A 149 2.28 12.49 -16.54
CA GLU A 149 2.14 11.33 -17.43
C GLU A 149 1.79 10.08 -16.62
N THR A 150 1.12 9.11 -17.25
CA THR A 150 0.85 7.82 -16.62
C THR A 150 1.88 6.79 -17.08
N GLN A 151 2.48 6.08 -16.13
CA GLN A 151 3.40 4.98 -16.36
C GLN A 151 2.88 3.71 -15.68
N PHE A 152 2.97 2.58 -16.36
CA PHE A 152 2.73 1.26 -15.77
C PHE A 152 4.08 0.58 -15.58
N ILE A 153 4.38 0.14 -14.37
CA ILE A 153 5.65 -0.48 -14.03
C ILE A 153 5.57 -1.98 -14.33
N GLU A 154 6.46 -2.45 -15.19
CA GLU A 154 6.53 -3.84 -15.63
C GLU A 154 7.60 -4.63 -14.86
N GLY A 155 7.60 -5.96 -15.01
CA GLY A 155 8.63 -6.84 -14.45
C GLY A 155 8.50 -7.17 -12.95
N TYR A 156 7.71 -6.42 -12.18
CA TYR A 156 7.44 -6.74 -10.78
C TYR A 156 6.28 -7.74 -10.67
N LYS A 157 6.57 -9.00 -10.29
CA LYS A 157 5.58 -10.08 -10.28
C LYS A 157 5.52 -10.85 -8.97
N GLN A 158 4.30 -11.23 -8.58
CA GLN A 158 4.03 -12.10 -7.44
C GLN A 158 4.11 -13.58 -7.83
N PHE A 159 4.47 -14.44 -6.86
CA PHE A 159 4.51 -15.89 -7.05
C PHE A 159 3.12 -16.51 -6.88
N GLY A 160 2.48 -16.26 -5.74
CA GLY A 160 1.15 -16.76 -5.44
C GLY A 160 0.06 -15.79 -5.90
N ILE A 161 -1.05 -16.33 -6.40
CA ILE A 161 -2.23 -15.56 -6.80
C ILE A 161 -2.88 -14.79 -5.63
N HIS A 162 -2.52 -15.10 -4.39
CA HIS A 162 -3.06 -14.50 -3.16
C HIS A 162 -2.09 -13.54 -2.46
N ASP A 163 -0.96 -13.20 -3.08
CA ASP A 163 0.08 -12.39 -2.46
C ASP A 163 0.03 -10.90 -2.83
N CYS A 164 -1.00 -10.44 -3.55
CA CYS A 164 -1.08 -9.07 -4.06
C CYS A 164 -0.97 -8.01 -2.95
N GLY A 165 -1.52 -8.27 -1.76
CA GLY A 165 -1.39 -7.37 -0.60
C GLY A 165 0.05 -7.25 -0.11
N LEU A 166 0.74 -8.40 0.04
CA LEU A 166 2.15 -8.44 0.45
C LEU A 166 3.05 -7.74 -0.57
N PHE A 167 2.84 -8.03 -1.86
CA PHE A 167 3.62 -7.43 -2.93
C PHE A 167 3.32 -5.93 -3.10
N THR A 168 2.10 -5.48 -2.82
CA THR A 168 1.77 -4.05 -2.73
C THR A 168 2.57 -3.38 -1.62
N LEU A 169 2.66 -4.01 -0.44
CA LEU A 169 3.45 -3.46 0.67
C LEU A 169 4.95 -3.42 0.34
N LYS A 170 5.48 -4.47 -0.29
CA LYS A 170 6.90 -4.51 -0.72
C LYS A 170 7.18 -3.50 -1.84
N ALA A 171 6.24 -3.27 -2.74
CA ALA A 171 6.34 -2.18 -3.71
C ALA A 171 6.39 -0.83 -3.00
N ILE A 172 5.50 -0.58 -2.03
CA ILE A 172 5.49 0.68 -1.26
C ILE A 172 6.80 0.86 -0.46
N GLU A 173 7.33 -0.22 0.11
CA GLU A 173 8.58 -0.23 0.86
C GLU A 173 9.78 0.11 -0.02
N HIS A 174 9.89 -0.50 -1.20
CA HIS A 174 11.09 -0.44 -2.02
C HIS A 174 11.04 0.59 -3.15
N TRP A 175 9.86 1.06 -3.56
CA TRP A 175 9.76 2.01 -4.66
C TRP A 175 10.47 3.32 -4.35
N ASP A 176 11.42 3.66 -5.21
CA ASP A 176 12.21 4.89 -5.21
C ASP A 176 11.88 5.80 -6.40
N GLY A 177 10.93 5.41 -7.25
CA GLY A 177 10.55 6.11 -8.49
C GLY A 177 11.04 5.44 -9.77
N HIS A 178 12.02 4.53 -9.66
CA HIS A 178 12.73 3.96 -10.80
C HIS A 178 12.72 2.44 -10.80
N ASN A 179 13.09 1.80 -9.68
CA ASN A 179 13.35 0.37 -9.64
C ASN A 179 12.61 -0.32 -8.51
N LEU A 180 12.24 -1.58 -8.76
CA LEU A 180 11.83 -2.52 -7.72
C LEU A 180 12.82 -3.67 -7.68
N PRO A 181 13.14 -4.20 -6.50
CA PRO A 181 13.96 -5.40 -6.40
C PRO A 181 13.26 -6.56 -7.10
N ASN A 182 14.05 -7.43 -7.74
CA ASN A 182 13.53 -8.69 -8.22
C ASN A 182 13.16 -9.56 -7.03
N MET A 183 11.87 -9.68 -6.77
CA MET A 183 11.41 -10.43 -5.61
C MET A 183 11.65 -11.93 -5.76
N MET A 184 11.94 -12.45 -6.97
CA MET A 184 12.19 -13.87 -7.24
C MET A 184 13.42 -14.41 -6.53
N GLU A 185 14.32 -13.51 -6.10
CA GLU A 185 15.48 -13.86 -5.29
C GLU A 185 15.12 -14.09 -3.81
N PHE A 186 13.94 -13.64 -3.36
CA PHE A 186 13.43 -13.88 -2.02
C PHE A 186 12.49 -15.09 -2.02
N ASP A 187 13.08 -16.27 -1.83
CA ASP A 187 12.41 -17.56 -1.54
C ASP A 187 11.03 -17.40 -0.86
N GLU A 188 9.97 -17.87 -1.53
CA GLU A 188 8.54 -17.55 -1.37
C GLU A 188 7.99 -17.58 0.07
N MET A 189 8.56 -18.44 0.92
CA MET A 189 8.15 -18.59 2.33
C MET A 189 8.79 -17.56 3.28
N LYS A 190 9.88 -16.90 2.87
CA LYS A 190 10.62 -15.93 3.70
C LYS A 190 9.95 -14.55 3.79
N PRO A 191 9.34 -13.97 2.73
CA PRO A 191 8.74 -12.64 2.78
C PRO A 191 7.66 -12.49 3.87
N ARG A 192 6.74 -13.45 4.00
CA ARG A 192 5.66 -13.38 5.01
C ARG A 192 6.19 -13.42 6.45
N LYS A 193 7.10 -14.36 6.73
CA LYS A 193 7.76 -14.47 8.05
C LYS A 193 8.62 -13.25 8.36
N ARG A 194 9.30 -12.71 7.34
CA ARG A 194 10.13 -11.51 7.47
C ARG A 194 9.29 -10.27 7.75
N VAL A 195 8.17 -10.06 7.04
CA VAL A 195 7.27 -8.93 7.31
C VAL A 195 6.71 -9.00 8.73
N LEU A 196 6.25 -10.17 9.17
CA LEU A 196 5.81 -10.36 10.56
C LEU A 196 6.94 -10.04 11.55
N HIS A 197 8.15 -10.53 11.29
CA HIS A 197 9.33 -10.24 12.11
C HIS A 197 9.66 -8.74 12.14
N GLU A 198 9.65 -8.07 10.99
CA GLU A 198 9.88 -6.61 10.85
C GLU A 198 8.83 -5.81 11.63
N TRP A 199 7.56 -6.21 11.56
CA TRP A 199 6.47 -5.52 12.29
C TRP A 199 6.60 -5.72 13.79
N LEU A 200 6.91 -6.95 14.25
CA LEU A 200 7.15 -7.24 15.66
C LEU A 200 8.31 -6.41 16.21
N HIS A 201 9.38 -6.25 15.44
CA HIS A 201 10.58 -5.51 15.85
C HIS A 201 10.54 -4.01 15.52
N SER A 202 9.48 -3.52 14.87
CA SER A 202 9.32 -2.11 14.53
C SER A 202 9.44 -1.22 15.79
N PRO A 203 10.12 -0.07 15.71
CA PRO A 203 10.11 0.94 16.78
C PRO A 203 8.70 1.45 17.13
N ALA A 204 7.76 1.35 16.19
CA ALA A 204 6.36 1.70 16.43
C ALA A 204 5.63 0.68 17.33
N ASN A 205 6.18 -0.54 17.47
CA ASN A 205 5.63 -1.54 18.37
C ASN A 205 6.11 -1.29 19.80
N LYS A 206 5.18 -0.87 20.66
CA LYS A 206 5.41 -0.49 22.07
C LYS A 206 5.38 -1.66 23.05
N LEU A 207 5.34 -2.90 22.56
CA LEU A 207 5.44 -4.09 23.42
C LEU A 207 6.79 -4.10 24.15
N GLU A 208 6.74 -4.04 25.48
CA GLU A 208 7.93 -3.97 26.36
C GLU A 208 8.66 -5.33 26.44
N ASN A 209 7.95 -6.46 26.26
CA ASN A 209 8.50 -7.82 26.35
C ASN A 209 8.43 -8.62 25.03
N LYS A 210 9.13 -8.15 23.99
CA LYS A 210 9.15 -8.81 22.67
C LYS A 210 9.71 -10.25 22.71
N THR A 211 10.53 -10.57 23.70
CA THR A 211 11.20 -11.88 23.88
C THR A 211 10.28 -12.99 24.40
N GLU A 212 9.22 -12.67 25.15
CA GLU A 212 8.29 -13.67 25.72
C GLU A 212 7.36 -14.32 24.68
N LEU A 213 7.11 -13.64 23.56
CA LEU A 213 6.33 -14.20 22.44
C LEU A 213 7.03 -15.40 21.78
N PHE A 214 8.36 -15.46 21.85
CA PHE A 214 9.17 -16.52 21.24
C PHE A 214 9.55 -17.64 22.22
N SER A 215 9.43 -17.42 23.54
CA SER A 215 9.74 -18.44 24.55
C SER A 215 8.65 -19.50 24.70
N LYS A 216 7.40 -19.18 24.34
CA LYS A 216 6.26 -20.13 24.42
C LYS A 216 6.19 -21.17 23.29
N GLY A 217 7.11 -21.12 22.32
CA GLY A 217 7.15 -22.07 21.18
C GLY A 217 8.02 -23.33 21.38
N LYS A 218 8.77 -23.45 22.49
CA LYS A 218 9.58 -24.64 22.79
C LYS A 218 8.86 -25.56 23.78
N GLY A 219 7.73 -26.10 23.37
CA GLY A 219 7.03 -27.18 24.08
C GLY A 219 7.61 -28.54 23.72
N LYS A 220 8.51 -29.04 24.58
CA LYS A 220 8.93 -30.44 24.80
C LYS A 220 8.87 -31.41 23.60
N MET A 221 10.03 -31.66 22.97
CA MET A 221 10.36 -33.04 22.58
C MET A 221 10.83 -33.76 23.84
N THR A 222 9.94 -34.55 24.46
CA THR A 222 10.35 -35.59 25.40
C THR A 222 10.72 -36.82 24.59
N ASN A 223 12.01 -37.17 24.59
CA ASN A 223 12.44 -38.53 24.33
C ASN A 223 11.80 -39.45 25.38
N GLN A 224 11.03 -40.43 24.94
CA GLN A 224 10.90 -41.75 25.55
C GLN A 224 10.56 -42.74 24.43
#